data_AF-A0A838QZL0-F1
#
_entry.id   AF-A0A838QZL0-F1
#
_cell.length_a   1.000
_cell.length_b   1.000
_cell.length_c   1.000
_cell.angle_alpha   90.00
_cell.angle_beta   90.00
_cell.angle_gamma   90.00
#
_symmetry.space_group_name_H-M   'P 1'
#
loop_
_entity.id
_entity.type
_entity.pdbx_description
1 polymer ?
#
loop_
_entity_poly.entity_id
_entity_poly.type
_entity_poly.pdbx_seq_one_letter_code
_entity_poly.pdbx_strand_id
1 'polypeptide(L)'
;MRHALFAGIQRGLPPRRDVVAFLAILAVVVACEQALVWFVNWRVGEWLDPELAQGFQPLGAYNIVLLMGLACLAIWRAAAFNPALDGPYRTWLMTTPWTADKPLPMGPLHLRWQDAALVALAACVWTLPPEKAPRAAVVMAFAIPYSGFMAAALWAAGQLWSVCGAAALSFALLLTIGRPEWQAAAVAVALCVYCDWTFRRALRQFPWEDARGWFNRDLHPDLPYHWPRLRDGGVVANEPVIPWRWTGALSVLGGWAAATIAELSTLSSTAQQRPEDFASGTWMALWVFCFLWSIGRWACYVGDRSAPLGLWARLRLRRWIIAGHDYVYLAPLAVLAIGAALPWALFRLGASAPLTAFITVTGAILIALGAPPTLAEWSLTGEYRTQIRRQGLRKDWVQAG
;
A
#
# COMPACT_ATOMS: atom_id res chain seq x y z
N MET A 1 -30.41 19.24 3.39
CA MET A 1 -28.93 19.31 3.56
C MET A 1 -28.14 19.11 2.27
N ARG A 2 -28.41 18.09 1.43
CA ARG A 2 -27.68 17.88 0.15
C ARG A 2 -27.73 19.07 -0.83
N HIS A 3 -28.86 19.77 -0.96
CA HIS A 3 -28.95 20.96 -1.83
C HIS A 3 -28.11 22.16 -1.37
N ALA A 4 -27.88 22.33 -0.06
CA ALA A 4 -27.04 23.42 0.46
C ALA A 4 -25.55 23.18 0.19
N LEU A 5 -25.13 21.91 0.18
CA LEU A 5 -23.76 21.51 -0.15
C LEU A 5 -23.46 21.76 -1.65
N PHE A 6 -24.42 21.49 -2.54
CA PHE A 6 -24.28 21.75 -3.97
C PHE A 6 -24.35 23.25 -4.36
N ALA A 7 -25.11 24.07 -3.62
CA ALA A 7 -25.13 25.52 -3.82
C ALA A 7 -23.79 26.19 -3.47
N GLY A 8 -23.01 25.60 -2.56
CA GLY A 8 -21.63 26.02 -2.27
C GLY A 8 -20.64 25.62 -3.38
N ILE A 9 -20.82 24.45 -3.97
CA ILE A 9 -19.96 23.90 -5.03
C ILE A 9 -19.98 24.74 -6.32
N GLN A 10 -21.11 25.38 -6.64
CA GLN A 10 -21.19 26.28 -7.80
C GLN A 10 -20.49 27.63 -7.60
N ARG A 11 -20.22 28.04 -6.35
CA ARG A 11 -19.38 29.21 -6.09
C ARG A 11 -17.93 28.77 -6.16
N GLY A 12 -17.42 28.58 -7.37
CA GLY A 12 -16.02 28.26 -7.61
C GLY A 12 -15.12 29.22 -6.84
N LEU A 13 -14.66 28.79 -5.66
CA LEU A 13 -13.71 29.54 -4.87
C LEU A 13 -12.41 29.52 -5.67
N PRO A 14 -11.86 30.69 -6.04
CA PRO A 14 -10.66 30.71 -6.84
C PRO A 14 -9.51 30.13 -6.01
N PRO A 15 -8.67 29.26 -6.60
CA PRO A 15 -7.52 28.61 -5.94
C PRO A 15 -6.48 29.60 -5.38
N ARG A 16 -6.65 30.91 -5.65
CA ARG A 16 -5.80 31.97 -5.10
C ARG A 16 -5.97 32.15 -3.59
N ARG A 17 -7.16 31.92 -3.02
CA ARG A 17 -7.38 32.16 -1.59
C ARG A 17 -6.63 31.15 -0.72
N ASP A 18 -6.57 29.90 -1.12
CA ASP A 18 -5.91 28.84 -0.34
C ASP A 18 -4.39 28.99 -0.35
N VAL A 19 -3.82 29.35 -1.50
CA VAL A 19 -2.38 29.65 -1.62
C VAL A 19 -2.02 30.88 -0.78
N VAL A 20 -2.82 31.94 -0.83
CA VAL A 20 -2.58 33.15 -0.02
C VAL A 20 -2.74 32.84 1.47
N ALA A 21 -3.74 32.05 1.86
CA ALA A 21 -3.93 31.63 3.25
C ALA A 21 -2.76 30.76 3.74
N PHE A 22 -2.30 29.80 2.93
CA PHE A 22 -1.14 28.98 3.26
C PHE A 22 0.14 29.82 3.40
N LEU A 23 0.41 30.73 2.45
CA LEU A 23 1.57 31.63 2.52
C LEU A 23 1.48 32.58 3.72
N ALA A 24 0.29 33.06 4.06
CA ALA A 24 0.07 33.91 5.24
C ALA A 24 0.30 33.12 6.54
N ILE A 25 -0.25 31.91 6.65
CA ILE A 25 -0.02 31.03 7.80
C ILE A 25 1.48 30.72 7.91
N LEU A 26 2.13 30.34 6.81
CA LEU A 26 3.56 30.04 6.79
C LEU A 26 4.37 31.27 7.23
N ALA A 27 4.08 32.45 6.69
CA ALA A 27 4.75 33.69 7.06
C ALA A 27 4.55 34.04 8.54
N VAL A 28 3.34 33.85 9.08
CA VAL A 28 3.05 34.07 10.51
C VAL A 28 3.81 33.08 11.37
N VAL A 29 3.84 31.79 11.02
CA VAL A 29 4.58 30.80 11.81
C VAL A 29 6.08 31.07 11.75
N VAL A 30 6.63 31.39 10.58
CA VAL A 30 8.04 31.82 10.43
C VAL A 30 8.32 33.04 11.30
N ALA A 31 7.46 34.06 11.26
CA ALA A 31 7.67 35.29 12.04
C ALA A 31 7.58 35.04 13.56
N CYS A 32 6.58 34.27 14.01
CA CYS A 32 6.42 33.91 15.42
C CYS A 32 7.62 33.10 15.94
N GLU A 33 8.12 32.19 15.12
CA GLU A 33 9.28 31.40 15.51
C GLU A 33 10.56 32.23 15.51
N GLN A 34 10.83 33.04 14.48
CA GLN A 34 11.99 33.94 14.48
C GLN A 34 11.95 34.90 15.68
N ALA A 35 10.76 35.38 16.05
CA ALA A 35 10.57 36.15 17.27
C ALA A 35 10.86 35.33 18.54
N LEU A 36 10.45 34.05 18.60
CA LEU A 36 10.74 33.14 19.71
C LEU A 36 12.25 32.83 19.80
N VAL A 37 12.91 32.52 18.69
CA VAL A 37 14.37 32.30 18.62
C VAL A 37 15.11 33.55 19.09
N TRP A 38 14.73 34.71 18.56
CA TRP A 38 15.31 35.97 18.95
C TRP A 38 15.08 36.25 20.44
N PHE A 39 13.88 36.01 20.96
CA PHE A 39 13.54 36.19 22.37
C PHE A 39 14.32 35.22 23.27
N VAL A 40 14.42 33.94 22.91
CA VAL A 40 15.21 32.94 23.64
C VAL A 40 16.69 33.31 23.62
N ASN A 41 17.26 33.65 22.46
CA ASN A 41 18.66 34.08 22.39
C ASN A 41 18.92 35.36 23.20
N TRP A 42 17.99 36.32 23.18
CA TRP A 42 18.10 37.58 23.91
C TRP A 42 17.97 37.41 25.43
N ARG A 43 17.00 36.61 25.89
CA ARG A 43 16.71 36.46 27.33
C ARG A 43 17.44 35.32 28.00
N VAL A 44 17.66 34.23 27.29
CA VAL A 44 18.17 32.96 27.81
C VAL A 44 19.65 32.81 27.50
N GLY A 45 20.13 33.37 26.37
CA GLY A 45 21.55 33.32 26.00
C GLY A 45 22.51 34.01 27.00
N GLU A 46 22.02 34.95 27.82
CA GLU A 46 22.81 35.55 28.91
C GLU A 46 22.89 34.66 30.17
N TRP A 47 21.99 33.67 30.32
CA TRP A 47 21.82 32.90 31.57
C TRP A 47 22.08 31.39 31.41
N LEU A 48 22.02 30.86 30.20
CA LEU A 48 22.20 29.44 29.92
C LEU A 48 23.65 29.12 29.56
N ASP A 49 24.13 27.97 30.05
CA ASP A 49 25.43 27.42 29.70
C ASP A 49 25.54 27.28 28.16
N PRO A 50 26.62 27.77 27.51
CA PRO A 50 26.79 27.72 26.06
C PRO A 50 26.58 26.32 25.45
N GLU A 51 26.90 25.26 26.21
CA GLU A 51 26.67 23.86 25.80
C GLU A 51 25.17 23.50 25.74
N LEU A 52 24.37 23.94 26.72
CA LEU A 52 22.91 23.76 26.70
C LEU A 52 22.24 24.61 25.63
N ALA A 53 22.76 25.82 25.36
CA ALA A 53 22.30 26.68 24.29
C ALA A 53 22.59 26.08 22.89
N GLN A 54 23.70 25.36 22.73
CA GLN A 54 23.98 24.56 21.52
C GLN A 54 23.04 23.35 21.38
N GLY A 55 22.59 22.74 22.48
CA GLY A 55 21.58 21.66 22.44
C GLY A 55 20.17 22.16 22.10
N PHE A 56 19.86 23.42 22.43
CA PHE A 56 18.57 24.06 22.21
C PHE A 56 18.46 24.79 20.86
N GLN A 57 19.09 24.29 19.79
CA GLN A 57 18.96 24.93 18.49
C GLN A 57 17.48 24.90 18.04
N PRO A 58 16.81 26.07 17.92
CA PRO A 58 15.40 26.15 17.50
C PRO A 58 15.19 25.75 16.02
N LEU A 59 16.26 25.36 15.35
CA LEU A 59 16.31 24.75 14.02
C LEU A 59 15.42 23.51 13.84
N GLY A 60 14.83 22.96 14.91
CA GLY A 60 13.81 21.93 14.81
C GLY A 60 12.42 22.44 14.44
N ALA A 61 11.94 23.54 15.04
CA ALA A 61 10.52 23.91 14.96
C ALA A 61 10.14 24.44 13.56
N TYR A 62 10.94 25.35 12.98
CA TYR A 62 10.77 25.89 11.63
C TYR A 62 10.65 24.79 10.61
N ASN A 63 11.64 23.90 10.67
CA ASN A 63 11.82 22.83 9.73
C ASN A 63 10.64 21.85 9.83
N ILE A 64 10.22 21.49 11.05
CA ILE A 64 9.03 20.66 11.26
C ILE A 64 7.78 21.32 10.69
N VAL A 65 7.55 22.61 10.96
CA VAL A 65 6.39 23.34 10.43
C VAL A 65 6.42 23.38 8.91
N LEU A 66 7.56 23.69 8.30
CA LEU A 66 7.69 23.75 6.85
C LEU A 66 7.41 22.40 6.20
N LEU A 67 8.02 21.33 6.71
CA LEU A 67 7.82 19.96 6.20
C LEU A 67 6.37 19.51 6.41
N MET A 68 5.78 19.78 7.58
CA MET A 68 4.38 19.45 7.87
C MET A 68 3.42 20.27 6.99
N GLY A 69 3.73 21.55 6.74
CA GLY A 69 2.97 22.41 5.85
C GLY A 69 2.98 21.89 4.42
N LEU A 70 4.15 21.48 3.91
CA LEU A 70 4.29 20.84 2.59
C LEU A 70 3.56 19.51 2.51
N ALA A 71 3.64 18.69 3.57
CA ALA A 71 2.92 17.43 3.65
C ALA A 71 1.40 17.65 3.62
N CYS A 72 0.89 18.58 4.43
CA CYS A 72 -0.52 18.95 4.45
C CYS A 72 -1.00 19.48 3.10
N LEU A 73 -0.19 20.34 2.45
CA LEU A 73 -0.47 20.86 1.11
C LEU A 73 -0.55 19.72 0.08
N ALA A 74 0.42 18.81 0.10
CA ALA A 74 0.46 17.64 -0.77
C ALA A 74 -0.75 16.72 -0.58
N ILE A 75 -1.13 16.45 0.67
CA ILE A 75 -2.31 15.65 1.02
C ILE A 75 -3.58 16.34 0.53
N TRP A 76 -3.77 17.61 0.87
CA TRP A 76 -4.93 18.39 0.45
C TRP A 76 -5.05 18.39 -1.08
N ARG A 77 -3.94 18.59 -1.80
CA ARG A 77 -3.89 18.58 -3.26
C ARG A 77 -4.33 17.24 -3.86
N ALA A 78 -3.84 16.13 -3.30
CA ALA A 78 -4.14 14.79 -3.79
C ALA A 78 -5.54 14.28 -3.37
N ALA A 79 -6.11 14.80 -2.29
CA ALA A 79 -7.37 14.32 -1.72
C ALA A 79 -8.59 15.19 -2.05
N ALA A 80 -8.49 16.51 -1.91
CA ALA A 80 -9.66 17.41 -1.89
C ALA A 80 -10.46 17.42 -3.20
N PHE A 81 -9.81 17.17 -4.34
CA PHE A 81 -10.42 17.24 -5.67
C PHE A 81 -10.47 15.87 -6.36
N ASN A 82 -10.33 14.79 -5.59
CA ASN A 82 -10.13 13.46 -6.13
C ASN A 82 -11.43 12.65 -6.17
N PRO A 83 -12.01 12.40 -7.36
CA PRO A 83 -13.25 11.64 -7.45
C PRO A 83 -13.09 10.17 -7.06
N ALA A 84 -11.87 9.64 -6.93
CA ALA A 84 -11.67 8.29 -6.43
C ALA A 84 -11.83 8.21 -4.89
N LEU A 85 -11.62 9.32 -4.19
CA LEU A 85 -11.70 9.42 -2.73
C LEU A 85 -13.01 10.08 -2.26
N ASP A 86 -13.67 10.87 -3.12
CA ASP A 86 -14.96 11.50 -2.87
C ASP A 86 -16.09 10.79 -3.63
N GLY A 87 -16.84 9.93 -2.92
CA GLY A 87 -17.98 9.18 -3.47
C GLY A 87 -19.09 10.08 -4.07
N PRO A 88 -19.61 11.08 -3.35
CA PRO A 88 -20.54 12.06 -3.91
C PRO A 88 -20.03 12.73 -5.21
N TYR A 89 -18.77 13.17 -5.26
CA TYR A 89 -18.21 13.78 -6.46
C TYR A 89 -18.14 12.78 -7.62
N ARG A 90 -17.74 11.54 -7.34
CA ARG A 90 -17.76 10.44 -8.31
C ARG A 90 -19.15 10.20 -8.89
N THR A 91 -20.17 10.08 -8.04
CA THR A 91 -21.56 9.87 -8.47
C THR A 91 -22.04 11.02 -9.33
N TRP A 92 -21.71 12.25 -8.96
CA TRP A 92 -22.03 13.42 -9.76
C TRP A 92 -21.36 13.36 -11.15
N LEU A 93 -20.07 12.98 -11.23
CA LEU A 93 -19.39 12.79 -12.51
C LEU A 93 -20.05 11.70 -13.37
N MET A 94 -20.51 10.60 -12.77
CA MET A 94 -21.25 9.55 -13.49
C MET A 94 -22.59 10.02 -14.07
N THR A 95 -23.24 11.01 -13.42
CA THR A 95 -24.54 11.54 -13.87
C THR A 95 -24.45 12.71 -14.85
N THR A 96 -23.25 13.20 -15.16
CA THR A 96 -23.05 14.36 -16.03
C THR A 96 -22.39 13.95 -17.34
N PRO A 97 -22.50 14.75 -18.43
CA PRO A 97 -21.80 14.50 -19.70
C PRO A 97 -20.31 14.89 -19.62
N TRP A 98 -19.70 14.71 -18.45
CA TRP A 98 -18.27 14.95 -18.25
C TRP A 98 -17.47 13.84 -18.95
N THR A 99 -16.35 14.21 -19.56
CA THR A 99 -15.41 13.30 -20.20
C THR A 99 -14.00 13.64 -19.76
N ALA A 100 -13.08 12.69 -19.82
CA ALA A 100 -11.70 12.87 -19.35
C ALA A 100 -10.90 13.97 -20.07
N ASP A 101 -11.36 14.40 -21.25
CA ASP A 101 -10.76 15.50 -22.01
C ASP A 101 -11.15 16.88 -21.48
N LYS A 102 -12.17 16.96 -20.62
CA LYS A 102 -12.62 18.20 -19.98
C LYS A 102 -11.92 18.36 -18.62
N PRO A 103 -11.60 19.61 -18.22
CA PRO A 103 -11.06 19.85 -16.87
C PRO A 103 -12.04 19.35 -15.81
N LEU A 104 -11.50 18.85 -14.70
CA LEU A 104 -12.29 18.46 -13.54
C LEU A 104 -12.99 19.70 -12.95
N PRO A 105 -14.31 19.68 -12.74
CA PRO A 105 -15.06 20.86 -12.29
C PRO A 105 -14.63 21.40 -10.93
N MET A 106 -14.18 20.54 -10.02
CA MET A 106 -13.70 20.92 -8.69
C MET A 106 -12.28 21.48 -8.69
N GLY A 107 -11.57 21.38 -9.81
CA GLY A 107 -10.20 21.83 -9.94
C GLY A 107 -9.25 20.74 -10.44
N PRO A 108 -8.01 21.13 -10.78
CA PRO A 108 -6.97 20.21 -11.22
C PRO A 108 -6.58 19.24 -10.09
N LEU A 109 -6.48 17.96 -10.40
CA LEU A 109 -5.74 17.04 -9.52
C LEU A 109 -4.25 17.00 -9.86
N HIS A 110 -3.90 17.37 -11.09
CA HIS A 110 -2.54 17.30 -11.57
C HIS A 110 -1.63 18.36 -10.95
N LEU A 111 -0.36 18.00 -10.80
CA LEU A 111 0.69 18.93 -10.41
C LEU A 111 0.75 20.08 -11.40
N ARG A 112 0.74 21.29 -10.88
CA ARG A 112 0.94 22.51 -11.65
C ARG A 112 2.31 23.09 -11.35
N TRP A 113 2.75 24.01 -12.22
CA TRP A 113 3.98 24.75 -11.99
C TRP A 113 3.97 25.53 -10.67
N GLN A 114 2.78 25.93 -10.15
CA GLN A 114 2.68 26.57 -8.84
C GLN A 114 3.12 25.63 -7.69
N ASP A 115 2.81 24.34 -7.80
CA ASP A 115 3.21 23.35 -6.80
C ASP A 115 4.74 23.22 -6.79
N ALA A 116 5.37 23.19 -7.97
CA ALA A 116 6.83 23.21 -8.10
C ALA A 116 7.46 24.51 -7.57
N ALA A 117 6.84 25.67 -7.83
CA ALA A 117 7.32 26.96 -7.33
C ALA A 117 7.24 27.04 -5.79
N LEU A 118 6.18 26.49 -5.18
CA LEU A 118 6.04 26.43 -3.72
C LEU A 118 7.09 25.51 -3.08
N VAL A 119 7.33 24.33 -3.66
CA VAL A 119 8.39 23.41 -3.19
C VAL A 119 9.77 24.04 -3.36
N ALA A 120 10.03 24.71 -4.49
CA ALA A 120 11.30 25.41 -4.73
C ALA A 120 11.49 26.58 -3.74
N LEU A 121 10.45 27.37 -3.50
CA LEU A 121 10.47 28.44 -2.50
C LEU A 121 10.76 27.86 -1.11
N ALA A 122 10.04 26.81 -0.70
CA ALA A 122 10.30 26.15 0.57
C ALA A 122 11.73 25.62 0.66
N ALA A 123 12.30 25.08 -0.43
CA ALA A 123 13.69 24.65 -0.47
C ALA A 123 14.66 25.83 -0.33
N CYS A 124 14.36 26.99 -0.90
CA CYS A 124 15.14 28.21 -0.70
C CYS A 124 15.05 28.71 0.76
N VAL A 125 13.85 28.75 1.36
CA VAL A 125 13.70 29.19 2.76
C VAL A 125 14.38 28.21 3.72
N TRP A 126 14.36 26.91 3.41
CA TRP A 126 15.11 25.87 4.13
C TRP A 126 16.63 26.09 4.12
N THR A 127 17.18 26.81 3.14
CA THR A 127 18.62 27.13 3.07
C THR A 127 19.03 28.39 3.84
N LEU A 128 18.07 29.12 4.45
CA LEU A 128 18.39 30.31 5.23
C LEU A 128 19.21 30.00 6.49
N PRO A 129 18.97 28.90 7.21
CA PRO A 129 19.93 28.43 8.18
C PRO A 129 21.15 27.82 7.49
N PRO A 130 22.38 28.25 7.83
CA PRO A 130 23.60 27.76 7.20
C PRO A 130 23.97 26.32 7.59
N GLU A 131 23.22 25.68 8.48
CA GLU A 131 23.49 24.32 8.94
C GLU A 131 22.91 23.24 8.00
N LYS A 132 23.61 22.09 7.98
CA LYS A 132 23.63 21.02 6.96
C LYS A 132 22.32 20.20 6.82
N ALA A 133 21.16 20.83 6.84
CA ALA A 133 19.90 20.12 6.69
C ALA A 133 19.71 19.66 5.22
N PRO A 134 19.39 18.39 4.96
CA PRO A 134 19.37 17.85 3.60
C PRO A 134 18.25 18.47 2.77
N ARG A 135 18.56 19.12 1.65
CA ARG A 135 17.58 19.82 0.80
C ARG A 135 16.55 18.86 0.21
N ALA A 136 16.95 17.59 0.03
CA ALA A 136 16.07 16.52 -0.39
C ALA A 136 14.87 16.34 0.58
N ALA A 137 15.01 16.67 1.86
CA ALA A 137 13.92 16.52 2.84
C ALA A 137 12.69 17.35 2.46
N VAL A 138 12.89 18.57 1.95
CA VAL A 138 11.80 19.45 1.50
C VAL A 138 11.02 18.82 0.34
N VAL A 139 11.75 18.28 -0.65
CA VAL A 139 11.13 17.61 -1.81
C VAL A 139 10.40 16.35 -1.37
N MET A 140 11.01 15.55 -0.48
CA MET A 140 10.41 14.32 0.06
C MET A 140 9.16 14.60 0.90
N ALA A 141 9.15 15.66 1.71
CA ALA A 141 8.00 16.04 2.52
C ALA A 141 6.75 16.40 1.69
N PHE A 142 6.93 16.88 0.46
CA PHE A 142 5.83 17.02 -0.48
C PHE A 142 5.55 15.72 -1.25
N ALA A 143 6.60 15.08 -1.78
CA ALA A 143 6.45 13.96 -2.72
C ALA A 143 5.88 12.70 -2.08
N ILE A 144 6.29 12.35 -0.85
CA ILE A 144 5.86 11.14 -0.16
C ILE A 144 4.35 11.20 0.13
N PRO A 145 3.81 12.25 0.80
CA PRO A 145 2.38 12.32 1.08
C PRO A 145 1.53 12.44 -0.19
N TYR A 146 1.97 13.24 -1.18
CA TYR A 146 1.28 13.35 -2.47
C TYR A 146 1.13 11.97 -3.12
N SER A 147 2.24 11.25 -3.24
CA SER A 147 2.28 9.94 -3.91
C SER A 147 1.52 8.87 -3.13
N GLY A 148 1.56 8.90 -1.80
CA GLY A 148 0.77 8.01 -0.95
C GLY A 148 -0.74 8.17 -1.15
N PHE A 149 -1.23 9.41 -1.16
CA PHE A 149 -2.64 9.70 -1.42
C PHE A 149 -3.05 9.40 -2.86
N MET A 150 -2.18 9.68 -3.83
CA MET A 150 -2.43 9.32 -5.24
C MET A 150 -2.45 7.81 -5.45
N ALA A 151 -1.58 7.06 -4.79
CA ALA A 151 -1.61 5.60 -4.79
C ALA A 151 -2.91 5.06 -4.18
N ALA A 152 -3.38 5.64 -3.06
CA ALA A 152 -4.67 5.30 -2.47
C ALA A 152 -5.85 5.59 -3.42
N ALA A 153 -5.80 6.71 -4.14
CA ALA A 153 -6.79 7.05 -5.15
C ALA A 153 -6.77 6.08 -6.35
N LEU A 154 -5.58 5.71 -6.85
CA LEU A 154 -5.42 4.72 -7.91
C LEU A 154 -5.93 3.33 -7.47
N TRP A 155 -5.68 2.96 -6.22
CA TRP A 155 -6.25 1.74 -5.62
C TRP A 155 -7.79 1.78 -5.62
N ALA A 156 -8.38 2.88 -5.16
CA ALA A 156 -9.83 3.06 -5.14
C ALA A 156 -10.44 3.04 -6.56
N ALA A 157 -9.69 3.50 -7.56
CA ALA A 157 -10.05 3.44 -8.99
C ALA A 157 -9.78 2.07 -9.65
N GLY A 158 -9.32 1.06 -8.90
CA GLY A 158 -9.05 -0.29 -9.42
C GLY A 158 -7.76 -0.41 -10.26
N GLN A 159 -6.86 0.57 -10.19
CA GLN A 159 -5.65 0.67 -11.04
C GLN A 159 -4.41 0.11 -10.35
N LEU A 160 -4.41 -1.17 -9.98
CA LEU A 160 -3.32 -1.77 -9.20
C LEU A 160 -1.93 -1.66 -9.79
N TRP A 161 -1.77 -1.81 -11.11
CA TRP A 161 -0.45 -1.73 -11.73
C TRP A 161 0.16 -0.33 -11.55
N SER A 162 -0.66 0.70 -11.55
CA SER A 162 -0.24 2.06 -11.24
C SER A 162 0.22 2.17 -9.78
N VAL A 163 -0.49 1.53 -8.84
CA VAL A 163 -0.08 1.44 -7.43
C VAL A 163 1.27 0.73 -7.28
N CYS A 164 1.50 -0.36 -8.01
CA CYS A 164 2.76 -1.09 -8.00
C CYS A 164 3.93 -0.24 -8.49
N GLY A 165 3.74 0.52 -9.56
CA GLY A 165 4.79 1.43 -10.02
C GLY A 165 5.07 2.58 -9.03
N ALA A 166 4.04 3.10 -8.36
CA ALA A 166 4.21 4.10 -7.30
C ALA A 166 4.98 3.54 -6.10
N ALA A 167 4.67 2.30 -5.70
CA ALA A 167 5.43 1.59 -4.67
C ALA A 167 6.89 1.37 -5.10
N ALA A 168 7.14 0.88 -6.31
CA ALA A 168 8.49 0.67 -6.83
C ALA A 168 9.34 1.96 -6.82
N LEU A 169 8.76 3.09 -7.23
CA LEU A 169 9.43 4.39 -7.17
C LEU A 169 9.62 4.90 -5.73
N SER A 170 8.69 4.59 -4.82
CA SER A 170 8.87 4.88 -3.39
C SER A 170 10.01 4.05 -2.79
N PHE A 171 10.22 2.82 -3.26
CA PHE A 171 11.40 2.03 -2.91
C PHE A 171 12.68 2.67 -3.40
N ALA A 172 12.70 3.07 -4.68
CA ALA A 172 13.85 3.70 -5.28
C ALA A 172 14.24 4.94 -4.48
N LEU A 173 13.26 5.69 -3.95
CA LEU A 173 13.50 6.82 -3.07
C LEU A 173 14.19 6.41 -1.77
N LEU A 174 13.80 5.29 -1.14
CA LEU A 174 14.50 4.77 0.04
C LEU A 174 15.94 4.37 -0.27
N LEU A 175 16.20 3.77 -1.43
CA LEU A 175 17.55 3.41 -1.86
C LEU A 175 18.46 4.62 -2.14
N THR A 176 17.89 5.84 -2.20
CA THR A 176 18.67 7.08 -2.29
C THR A 176 19.11 7.62 -0.93
N ILE A 177 18.68 7.02 0.18
CA ILE A 177 19.17 7.39 1.52
C ILE A 177 20.69 7.14 1.58
N GLY A 178 21.45 8.14 2.04
CA GLY A 178 22.92 8.08 2.05
C GLY A 178 23.59 8.33 0.69
N ARG A 179 22.82 8.58 -0.37
CA ARG A 179 23.32 9.01 -1.68
C ARG A 179 23.31 10.54 -1.79
N PRO A 180 23.97 11.12 -2.82
CA PRO A 180 23.88 12.56 -3.06
C PRO A 180 22.43 13.04 -3.16
N GLU A 181 22.12 14.16 -2.48
CA GLU A 181 20.75 14.67 -2.32
C GLU A 181 19.97 14.86 -3.64
N TRP A 182 20.67 15.19 -4.72
CA TRP A 182 20.06 15.38 -6.03
C TRP A 182 19.43 14.08 -6.58
N GLN A 183 19.95 12.91 -6.21
CA GLN A 183 19.38 11.62 -6.61
C GLN A 183 18.04 11.39 -5.92
N ALA A 184 17.98 11.64 -4.61
CA ALA A 184 16.73 11.56 -3.84
C ALA A 184 15.68 12.53 -4.38
N ALA A 185 16.07 13.78 -4.66
CA ALA A 185 15.19 14.78 -5.25
C ALA A 185 14.69 14.35 -6.64
N ALA A 186 15.56 13.82 -7.50
CA ALA A 186 15.18 13.35 -8.83
C ALA A 186 14.19 12.19 -8.78
N VAL A 187 14.41 11.21 -7.89
CA VAL A 187 13.49 10.07 -7.72
C VAL A 187 12.15 10.53 -7.13
N ALA A 188 12.16 11.45 -6.17
CA ALA A 188 10.96 12.02 -5.59
C ALA A 188 10.11 12.77 -6.64
N VAL A 189 10.76 13.55 -7.53
CA VAL A 189 10.09 14.22 -8.65
C VAL A 189 9.54 13.19 -9.64
N ALA A 190 10.32 12.17 -9.99
CA ALA A 190 9.87 11.10 -10.89
C ALA A 190 8.65 10.35 -10.34
N LEU A 191 8.62 10.08 -9.03
CA LEU A 191 7.48 9.48 -8.33
C LEU A 191 6.22 10.34 -8.43
N CYS A 192 6.33 11.64 -8.16
CA CYS A 192 5.25 12.62 -8.32
C CYS A 192 4.69 12.65 -9.75
N VAL A 193 5.57 12.75 -10.75
CA VAL A 193 5.20 12.78 -12.18
C VAL A 193 4.53 11.47 -12.60
N TYR A 194 5.04 10.33 -12.14
CA TYR A 194 4.46 9.03 -12.41
C TYR A 194 3.05 8.89 -11.82
N CYS A 195 2.84 9.31 -10.57
CA CYS A 195 1.53 9.30 -9.92
C CYS A 195 0.52 10.21 -10.65
N ASP A 196 0.93 11.41 -11.06
CA ASP A 196 0.08 12.31 -11.86
C ASP A 196 -0.29 11.68 -13.22
N TRP A 197 0.71 11.20 -13.96
CA TRP A 197 0.51 10.60 -15.27
C TRP A 197 -0.41 9.37 -15.22
N THR A 198 -0.17 8.46 -14.28
CA THR A 198 -0.99 7.25 -14.10
C THR A 198 -2.42 7.58 -13.70
N PHE A 199 -2.63 8.61 -12.87
CA PHE A 199 -3.98 9.02 -12.52
C PHE A 199 -4.73 9.67 -13.68
N ARG A 200 -4.07 10.49 -14.51
CA ARG A 200 -4.68 10.99 -15.75
C ARG A 200 -5.08 9.85 -16.68
N ARG A 201 -4.24 8.81 -16.78
CA ARG A 201 -4.59 7.58 -17.51
C ARG A 201 -5.79 6.87 -16.88
N ALA A 202 -5.87 6.80 -15.55
CA ALA A 202 -7.01 6.25 -14.84
C ALA A 202 -8.30 7.03 -15.16
N LEU A 203 -8.26 8.37 -15.13
CA LEU A 203 -9.41 9.23 -15.45
C LEU A 203 -9.96 8.98 -16.86
N ARG A 204 -9.10 8.66 -17.84
CA ARG A 204 -9.55 8.29 -19.20
C ARG A 204 -10.34 6.99 -19.26
N GLN A 205 -10.22 6.14 -18.24
CA GLN A 205 -10.98 4.89 -18.10
C GLN A 205 -12.22 5.06 -17.22
N PHE A 206 -12.56 6.29 -16.84
CA PHE A 206 -13.78 6.57 -16.09
C PHE A 206 -15.02 6.32 -16.95
N PRO A 207 -16.11 5.71 -16.43
CA PRO A 207 -16.35 5.34 -15.03
C PRO A 207 -15.58 4.08 -14.59
N TRP A 208 -14.93 4.16 -13.43
CA TRP A 208 -14.25 3.00 -12.85
C TRP A 208 -15.24 1.99 -12.30
N GLU A 209 -14.98 0.70 -12.51
CA GLU A 209 -15.62 -0.37 -11.77
C GLU A 209 -15.26 -0.23 -10.29
N ASP A 210 -16.26 -0.25 -9.42
CA ASP A 210 -16.04 -0.05 -7.99
C ASP A 210 -15.20 -1.20 -7.44
N ALA A 211 -13.96 -0.94 -7.00
CA ALA A 211 -13.09 -1.99 -6.45
C ALA A 211 -13.75 -2.71 -5.26
N ARG A 212 -14.65 -2.04 -4.55
CA ARG A 212 -15.49 -2.63 -3.48
C ARG A 212 -16.50 -3.64 -4.02
N GLY A 213 -17.05 -3.42 -5.21
CA GLY A 213 -18.00 -4.33 -5.87
C GLY A 213 -17.38 -5.67 -6.24
N TRP A 214 -16.05 -5.80 -6.25
CA TRP A 214 -15.35 -7.07 -6.48
C TRP A 214 -15.31 -7.96 -5.24
N PHE A 215 -15.13 -7.37 -4.05
CA PHE A 215 -15.22 -8.10 -2.79
C PHE A 215 -16.68 -8.36 -2.39
N ASN A 216 -17.60 -7.47 -2.81
CA ASN A 216 -19.04 -7.63 -2.64
C ASN A 216 -19.72 -8.24 -3.88
N ARG A 217 -19.00 -8.98 -4.74
CA ARG A 217 -19.62 -9.75 -5.83
C ARG A 217 -20.33 -11.01 -5.34
N ASP A 218 -20.59 -11.06 -4.03
CA ASP A 218 -21.55 -11.94 -3.44
C ASP A 218 -22.96 -11.53 -3.91
N LEU A 219 -23.56 -12.45 -4.67
CA LEU A 219 -25.00 -12.67 -4.72
C LEU A 219 -25.77 -11.53 -5.38
N HIS A 220 -25.95 -11.58 -6.70
CA HIS A 220 -27.22 -11.11 -7.27
C HIS A 220 -28.33 -11.89 -6.54
N PRO A 221 -29.15 -11.25 -5.68
CA PRO A 221 -30.23 -11.96 -4.99
C PRO A 221 -31.32 -12.40 -5.97
N ASP A 222 -31.35 -11.80 -7.16
CA ASP A 222 -32.47 -11.90 -8.11
C ASP A 222 -32.17 -12.76 -9.35
N LEU A 223 -30.95 -13.27 -9.53
CA LEU A 223 -30.72 -14.23 -10.61
C LEU A 223 -31.38 -15.55 -10.22
N PRO A 224 -32.34 -16.06 -11.01
CA PRO A 224 -33.08 -17.23 -10.62
C PRO A 224 -32.19 -18.46 -10.88
N TYR A 225 -31.53 -18.92 -9.82
CA TYR A 225 -30.59 -20.05 -9.80
C TYR A 225 -31.35 -21.37 -10.02
N HIS A 226 -31.56 -21.74 -11.27
CA HIS A 226 -32.09 -23.04 -11.67
C HIS A 226 -30.95 -23.98 -12.13
N TRP A 227 -30.62 -24.95 -11.28
CA TRP A 227 -30.08 -26.30 -11.58
C TRP A 227 -28.77 -26.50 -12.40
N PRO A 228 -27.85 -27.42 -12.00
CA PRO A 228 -27.95 -28.37 -10.88
C PRO A 228 -27.53 -27.78 -9.55
N ARG A 229 -28.40 -27.94 -8.54
CA ARG A 229 -28.11 -27.59 -7.16
C ARG A 229 -27.18 -28.66 -6.56
N LEU A 230 -25.90 -28.33 -6.42
CA LEU A 230 -25.03 -28.98 -5.43
C LEU A 230 -25.44 -28.49 -4.03
N ARG A 231 -26.54 -29.06 -3.50
CA ARG A 231 -27.03 -29.02 -2.10
C ARG A 231 -27.58 -27.68 -1.54
N ASP A 232 -28.65 -27.78 -0.76
CA ASP A 232 -29.43 -26.73 -0.09
C ASP A 232 -28.72 -26.01 1.10
N GLY A 233 -27.41 -25.76 1.05
CA GLY A 233 -26.62 -25.38 2.24
C GLY A 233 -25.78 -24.11 2.17
N GLY A 234 -25.80 -23.38 1.07
CA GLY A 234 -25.01 -22.16 0.90
C GLY A 234 -24.67 -22.00 -0.57
N VAL A 235 -24.89 -20.80 -1.08
CA VAL A 235 -24.38 -20.45 -2.40
C VAL A 235 -22.89 -20.73 -2.35
N VAL A 236 -22.40 -21.65 -3.19
CA VAL A 236 -20.99 -21.65 -3.57
C VAL A 236 -20.84 -20.33 -4.28
N ALA A 237 -20.59 -19.27 -3.52
CA ALA A 237 -20.19 -18.00 -4.08
C ALA A 237 -19.09 -18.39 -5.06
N ASN A 238 -19.20 -17.93 -6.30
CA ASN A 238 -18.08 -18.01 -7.23
C ASN A 238 -16.96 -17.24 -6.54
N GLU A 239 -16.17 -17.95 -5.72
CA GLU A 239 -15.18 -17.32 -4.89
C GLU A 239 -14.29 -16.56 -5.85
N PRO A 240 -14.12 -15.25 -5.62
CA PRO A 240 -13.52 -14.38 -6.62
C PRO A 240 -12.14 -14.94 -6.94
N VAL A 241 -12.00 -15.53 -8.14
CA VAL A 241 -10.71 -15.93 -8.67
C VAL A 241 -9.94 -14.64 -8.82
N ILE A 242 -8.96 -14.43 -7.93
CA ILE A 242 -8.08 -13.27 -7.99
C ILE A 242 -7.43 -13.30 -9.38
N PRO A 243 -7.72 -12.33 -10.27
CA PRO A 243 -7.19 -12.39 -11.61
C PRO A 243 -5.67 -12.29 -11.56
N TRP A 244 -4.94 -13.00 -12.41
CA TRP A 244 -3.47 -13.09 -12.37
C TRP A 244 -2.77 -11.72 -12.28
N ARG A 245 -3.34 -10.69 -12.90
CA ARG A 245 -2.85 -9.30 -12.86
C ARG A 245 -2.82 -8.73 -11.43
N TRP A 246 -3.80 -9.09 -10.60
CA TRP A 246 -3.87 -8.69 -9.19
C TRP A 246 -2.91 -9.51 -8.33
N THR A 247 -2.78 -10.82 -8.60
CA THR A 247 -1.78 -11.68 -7.97
C THR A 247 -0.37 -11.13 -8.17
N GLY A 248 -0.02 -10.79 -9.42
CA GLY A 248 1.26 -10.16 -9.76
C GLY A 248 1.45 -8.84 -9.02
N ALA A 249 0.47 -7.95 -9.08
CA ALA A 249 0.51 -6.66 -8.40
C ALA A 249 0.69 -6.78 -6.87
N LEU A 250 -0.13 -7.61 -6.20
CA LEU A 250 -0.03 -7.85 -4.76
C LEU A 250 1.31 -8.47 -4.36
N SER A 251 1.85 -9.37 -5.19
CA SER A 251 3.15 -9.99 -4.95
C SER A 251 4.29 -8.97 -5.04
N VAL A 252 4.25 -8.06 -6.01
CA VAL A 252 5.23 -6.97 -6.15
C VAL A 252 5.11 -5.98 -4.99
N LEU A 253 3.88 -5.63 -4.59
CA LEU A 253 3.64 -4.74 -3.43
C LEU A 253 4.11 -5.37 -2.11
N GLY A 254 3.88 -6.66 -1.91
CA GLY A 254 4.37 -7.37 -0.74
C GLY A 254 5.90 -7.44 -0.71
N GLY A 255 6.53 -7.75 -1.85
CA GLY A 255 7.99 -7.71 -1.99
C GLY A 255 8.55 -6.33 -1.70
N TRP A 256 7.92 -5.28 -2.24
CA TRP A 256 8.28 -3.90 -1.99
C TRP A 256 8.25 -3.54 -0.49
N ALA A 257 7.17 -3.91 0.21
CA ALA A 257 7.02 -3.64 1.63
C ALA A 257 8.11 -4.38 2.44
N ALA A 258 8.40 -5.64 2.10
CA ALA A 258 9.45 -6.43 2.74
C ALA A 258 10.84 -5.82 2.53
N ALA A 259 11.13 -5.37 1.31
CA ALA A 259 12.38 -4.71 0.97
C ALA A 259 12.56 -3.39 1.73
N THR A 260 11.48 -2.62 1.85
CA THR A 260 11.44 -1.36 2.62
C THR A 260 11.72 -1.61 4.10
N ILE A 261 11.08 -2.62 4.70
CA ILE A 261 11.29 -3.00 6.10
C ILE A 261 12.74 -3.46 6.32
N ALA A 262 13.29 -4.26 5.40
CA ALA A 262 14.68 -4.70 5.47
C ALA A 262 15.65 -3.52 5.40
N GLU A 263 15.42 -2.55 4.51
CA GLU A 263 16.26 -1.36 4.40
C GLU A 263 16.12 -0.41 5.61
N LEU A 264 14.93 -0.24 6.16
CA LEU A 264 14.76 0.51 7.40
C LEU A 264 15.48 -0.16 8.58
N SER A 265 15.49 -1.50 8.57
CA SER A 265 16.21 -2.28 9.58
C SER A 265 17.73 -2.14 9.42
N THR A 266 18.28 -2.18 8.20
CA THR A 266 19.72 -1.95 7.95
C THR A 266 20.12 -0.56 8.43
N LEU A 267 19.33 0.47 8.11
CA LEU A 267 19.58 1.85 8.54
C LEU A 267 19.60 1.97 10.07
N SER A 268 18.67 1.31 10.78
CA SER A 268 18.62 1.33 12.25
C SER A 268 19.78 0.59 12.93
N SER A 269 20.40 -0.38 12.25
CA SER A 269 21.42 -1.27 12.82
C SER A 269 22.87 -0.73 12.74
N THR A 270 23.06 0.44 12.13
CA THR A 270 24.37 1.04 11.84
C THR A 270 25.24 1.38 13.06
N ALA A 271 24.73 1.26 14.29
CA ALA A 271 25.50 1.60 15.49
C ALA A 271 26.49 0.52 15.94
N GLN A 272 26.27 -0.79 15.73
CA GLN A 272 27.22 -1.80 16.26
C GLN A 272 27.09 -3.26 15.79
N GLN A 273 26.17 -3.62 14.89
CA GLN A 273 25.93 -5.03 14.56
C GLN A 273 26.89 -5.58 13.50
N ARG A 274 27.37 -6.81 13.70
CA ARG A 274 28.13 -7.53 12.69
C ARG A 274 27.19 -7.89 11.52
N PRO A 275 27.66 -7.83 10.26
CA PRO A 275 26.83 -8.15 9.08
C PRO A 275 26.18 -9.54 9.14
N GLU A 276 26.84 -10.49 9.79
CA GLU A 276 26.38 -11.88 9.95
C GLU A 276 25.10 -11.98 10.79
N ASP A 277 25.02 -11.20 11.87
CA ASP A 277 23.86 -11.21 12.78
C ASP A 277 22.62 -10.65 12.05
N PHE A 278 22.80 -9.60 11.25
CA PHE A 278 21.72 -8.98 10.47
C PHE A 278 21.14 -9.92 9.41
N ALA A 279 22.01 -10.66 8.71
CA ALA A 279 21.59 -11.65 7.71
C ALA A 279 20.75 -12.77 8.35
N SER A 280 21.11 -13.22 9.55
CA SER A 280 20.37 -14.26 10.28
C SER A 280 18.95 -13.81 10.67
N GLY A 281 18.80 -12.57 11.16
CA GLY A 281 17.50 -12.01 11.54
C GLY A 281 16.56 -11.82 10.34
N THR A 282 17.09 -11.27 9.24
CA THR A 282 16.33 -11.10 7.99
C THR A 282 15.87 -12.44 7.44
N TRP A 283 16.76 -13.44 7.43
CA TRP A 283 16.42 -14.78 6.96
C TRP A 283 15.33 -15.44 7.79
N MET A 284 15.43 -15.37 9.13
CA MET A 284 14.40 -15.90 10.04
C MET A 284 13.04 -15.24 9.78
N ALA A 285 13.00 -13.91 9.63
CA ALA A 285 11.77 -13.18 9.35
C ALA A 285 11.13 -13.61 8.02
N LEU A 286 11.92 -13.78 6.96
CA LEU A 286 11.45 -14.26 5.65
C LEU A 286 10.93 -15.70 5.72
N TRP A 287 11.58 -16.57 6.48
CA TRP A 287 11.14 -17.94 6.68
C TRP A 287 9.80 -17.99 7.42
N VAL A 288 9.67 -17.25 8.52
CA VAL A 288 8.40 -17.14 9.28
C VAL A 288 7.28 -16.62 8.40
N PHE A 289 7.54 -15.59 7.59
CA PHE A 289 6.56 -15.07 6.64
C PHE A 289 6.08 -16.14 5.66
N CYS A 290 7.02 -16.86 5.02
CA CYS A 290 6.68 -17.93 4.07
C CYS A 290 5.92 -19.08 4.76
N PHE A 291 6.29 -19.41 6.00
CA PHE A 291 5.61 -20.42 6.80
C PHE A 291 4.16 -20.04 7.08
N LEU A 292 3.90 -18.80 7.51
CA LEU A 292 2.55 -18.30 7.76
C LEU A 292 1.69 -18.30 6.49
N TRP A 293 2.24 -17.87 5.34
CA TRP A 293 1.52 -17.91 4.05
C TRP A 293 1.23 -19.33 3.57
N SER A 294 2.18 -20.25 3.75
CA SER A 294 2.00 -21.67 3.47
C SER A 294 0.86 -22.27 4.29
N ILE A 295 0.85 -22.03 5.62
CA ILE A 295 -0.22 -22.50 6.51
C ILE A 295 -1.54 -21.83 6.17
N GLY A 296 -1.56 -20.52 5.94
CA GLY A 296 -2.76 -19.77 5.60
C GLY A 296 -3.43 -20.33 4.35
N ARG A 297 -2.64 -20.54 3.28
CA ARG A 297 -3.15 -21.18 2.06
C ARG A 297 -3.65 -22.59 2.34
N TRP A 298 -2.88 -23.43 3.03
CA TRP A 298 -3.29 -24.79 3.36
C TRP A 298 -4.60 -24.84 4.15
N ALA A 299 -4.75 -23.99 5.17
CA ALA A 299 -5.94 -23.90 6.00
C ALA A 299 -7.18 -23.48 5.19
N CYS A 300 -7.05 -22.51 4.27
CA CYS A 300 -8.16 -22.11 3.40
C CYS A 300 -8.69 -23.26 2.52
N TYR A 301 -7.82 -24.17 2.07
CA TYR A 301 -8.23 -25.26 1.17
C TYR A 301 -8.76 -26.48 1.94
N VAL A 302 -8.24 -26.74 3.14
CA VAL A 302 -8.54 -27.95 3.94
C VAL A 302 -9.60 -27.71 5.03
N GLY A 303 -9.90 -26.46 5.40
CA GLY A 303 -10.74 -26.12 6.55
C GLY A 303 -12.05 -26.94 6.70
N ASP A 304 -12.78 -27.13 5.61
CA ASP A 304 -14.05 -27.90 5.59
C ASP A 304 -13.99 -29.19 4.76
N ARG A 305 -12.78 -29.58 4.30
CA ARG A 305 -12.59 -30.66 3.33
C ARG A 305 -11.59 -31.67 3.88
N SER A 306 -11.99 -32.94 3.98
CA SER A 306 -11.08 -34.00 4.44
C SER A 306 -10.50 -34.80 3.28
N ALA A 307 -9.25 -35.23 3.46
CA ALA A 307 -8.58 -36.10 2.50
C ALA A 307 -9.38 -37.39 2.26
N PRO A 308 -9.44 -37.89 1.01
CA PRO A 308 -10.22 -39.08 0.67
C PRO A 308 -9.65 -40.33 1.35
N LEU A 309 -8.35 -40.34 1.61
CA LEU A 309 -7.63 -41.37 2.36
C LEU A 309 -6.75 -40.68 3.40
N GLY A 310 -6.85 -41.13 4.66
CA GLY A 310 -5.94 -40.71 5.72
C GLY A 310 -4.50 -41.19 5.47
N LEU A 311 -3.52 -40.54 6.11
CA LEU A 311 -2.08 -40.83 5.94
C LEU A 311 -1.74 -42.32 6.13
N TRP A 312 -2.33 -42.97 7.14
CA TRP A 312 -2.13 -44.40 7.39
C TRP A 312 -2.68 -45.29 6.27
N ALA A 313 -3.81 -44.93 5.68
CA ALA A 313 -4.38 -45.66 4.55
C ALA A 313 -3.50 -45.50 3.29
N ARG A 314 -2.95 -44.31 3.07
CA ARG A 314 -1.99 -44.04 1.97
C ARG A 314 -0.73 -44.90 2.11
N LEU A 315 -0.14 -44.94 3.30
CA LEU A 315 1.03 -45.76 3.61
C LEU A 315 0.76 -47.25 3.37
N ARG A 316 -0.35 -47.76 3.90
CA ARG A 316 -0.73 -49.18 3.77
C ARG A 316 -1.00 -49.58 2.33
N LEU A 317 -1.66 -48.72 1.55
CA LEU A 317 -2.01 -48.98 0.15
C LEU A 317 -0.89 -48.64 -0.82
N ARG A 318 0.27 -48.16 -0.33
CA ARG A 318 1.41 -47.68 -1.13
C ARG A 318 1.03 -46.62 -2.17
N ARG A 319 -0.04 -45.86 -1.89
CA ARG A 319 -0.52 -44.74 -2.72
C ARG A 319 -0.16 -43.44 -2.03
N TRP A 320 1.10 -43.05 -2.17
CA TRP A 320 1.65 -41.84 -1.53
C TRP A 320 1.06 -40.56 -2.11
N ILE A 321 0.91 -40.53 -3.44
CA ILE A 321 0.38 -39.40 -4.19
C ILE A 321 -0.99 -39.79 -4.76
N ILE A 322 -2.00 -38.99 -4.44
CA ILE A 322 -3.34 -39.04 -5.02
C ILE A 322 -3.43 -37.90 -6.03
N ALA A 323 -3.42 -38.26 -7.32
CA ALA A 323 -3.62 -37.30 -8.39
C ALA A 323 -4.96 -36.56 -8.17
N GLY A 324 -4.97 -35.26 -8.43
CA GLY A 324 -6.13 -34.41 -8.15
C GLY A 324 -6.11 -33.87 -6.73
N HIS A 325 -6.02 -34.73 -5.69
CA HIS A 325 -6.04 -34.27 -4.30
C HIS A 325 -4.75 -33.57 -3.85
N ASP A 326 -3.58 -34.16 -4.11
CA ASP A 326 -2.34 -33.72 -3.47
C ASP A 326 -1.74 -32.43 -4.03
N TYR A 327 -2.28 -31.93 -5.15
CA TYR A 327 -1.91 -30.63 -5.70
C TYR A 327 -2.10 -29.48 -4.70
N VAL A 328 -3.03 -29.62 -3.76
CA VAL A 328 -3.27 -28.64 -2.68
C VAL A 328 -2.04 -28.45 -1.78
N TYR A 329 -1.18 -29.45 -1.65
CA TYR A 329 0.02 -29.39 -0.80
C TYR A 329 1.24 -28.85 -1.54
N LEU A 330 1.27 -28.91 -2.88
CA LEU A 330 2.43 -28.50 -3.66
C LEU A 330 2.71 -27.01 -3.55
N ALA A 331 1.69 -26.16 -3.64
CA ALA A 331 1.87 -24.72 -3.53
C ALA A 331 2.39 -24.28 -2.14
N PRO A 332 1.80 -24.72 -1.01
CA PRO A 332 2.37 -24.48 0.33
C PRO A 332 3.83 -24.96 0.47
N LEU A 333 4.15 -26.17 0.00
CA LEU A 333 5.51 -26.71 0.05
C LEU A 333 6.49 -25.88 -0.80
N ALA A 334 6.06 -25.42 -1.98
CA ALA A 334 6.87 -24.54 -2.83
C ALA A 334 7.12 -23.18 -2.15
N VAL A 335 6.13 -22.62 -1.45
CA VAL A 335 6.30 -21.38 -0.66
C VAL A 335 7.33 -21.58 0.45
N LEU A 336 7.27 -22.72 1.18
CA LEU A 336 8.28 -23.06 2.19
C LEU A 336 9.67 -23.23 1.59
N ALA A 337 9.77 -23.90 0.44
CA ALA A 337 11.02 -24.09 -0.26
C ALA A 337 11.62 -22.74 -0.71
N ILE A 338 10.81 -21.80 -1.19
CA ILE A 338 11.24 -20.43 -1.48
C ILE A 338 11.79 -19.78 -0.21
N GLY A 339 11.05 -19.79 0.90
CA GLY A 339 11.46 -19.15 2.15
C GLY A 339 12.77 -19.71 2.73
N ALA A 340 13.03 -21.00 2.52
CA ALA A 340 14.25 -21.65 3.00
C ALA A 340 15.45 -21.46 2.05
N ALA A 341 15.28 -21.78 0.76
CA ALA A 341 16.39 -21.88 -0.19
C ALA A 341 16.72 -20.56 -0.88
N LEU A 342 15.72 -19.73 -1.19
CA LEU A 342 15.92 -18.55 -2.03
C LEU A 342 16.71 -17.44 -1.31
N PRO A 343 16.41 -17.07 -0.05
CA PRO A 343 17.26 -16.15 0.69
C PRO A 343 18.70 -16.60 0.80
N TRP A 344 18.91 -17.89 1.14
CA TRP A 344 20.24 -18.47 1.26
C TRP A 344 21.02 -18.36 -0.05
N ALA A 345 20.40 -18.73 -1.18
CA ALA A 345 21.02 -18.64 -2.50
C ALA A 345 21.34 -17.18 -2.88
N LEU A 346 20.42 -16.25 -2.65
CA LEU A 346 20.62 -14.83 -2.96
C LEU A 346 21.74 -14.21 -2.11
N PHE A 347 21.82 -14.52 -0.83
CA PHE A 347 22.93 -14.07 0.03
C PHE A 347 24.27 -14.66 -0.40
N ARG A 348 24.32 -15.92 -0.84
CA ARG A 348 25.53 -16.55 -1.39
C ARG A 348 26.00 -15.87 -2.69
N LEU A 349 25.07 -15.30 -3.45
CA LEU A 349 25.37 -14.50 -4.65
C LEU A 349 25.71 -13.04 -4.33
N GLY A 350 25.76 -12.64 -3.05
CA GLY A 350 26.08 -11.27 -2.64
C GLY A 350 24.92 -10.28 -2.82
N ALA A 351 23.68 -10.75 -2.94
CA ALA A 351 22.52 -9.87 -2.98
C ALA A 351 22.34 -9.11 -1.65
N SER A 352 21.93 -7.84 -1.74
CA SER A 352 21.61 -7.06 -0.55
C SER A 352 20.35 -7.58 0.14
N ALA A 353 20.25 -7.40 1.45
CA ALA A 353 19.09 -7.85 2.23
C ALA A 353 17.74 -7.30 1.72
N PRO A 354 17.61 -6.03 1.29
CA PRO A 354 16.37 -5.53 0.70
C PRO A 354 15.99 -6.25 -0.59
N LEU A 355 16.96 -6.52 -1.48
CA LEU A 355 16.71 -7.25 -2.73
C LEU A 355 16.30 -8.70 -2.44
N THR A 356 16.98 -9.35 -1.49
CA THR A 356 16.64 -10.69 -1.03
C THR A 356 15.23 -10.76 -0.46
N ALA A 357 14.85 -9.79 0.38
CA ALA A 357 13.50 -9.69 0.93
C ALA A 357 12.44 -9.45 -0.16
N PHE A 358 12.73 -8.56 -1.11
CA PHE A 358 11.86 -8.29 -2.25
C PHE A 358 11.52 -9.56 -3.03
N ILE A 359 12.56 -10.23 -3.54
CA ILE A 359 12.40 -11.39 -4.43
C ILE A 359 11.72 -12.54 -3.68
N THR A 360 12.11 -12.77 -2.42
CA THR A 360 11.55 -13.87 -1.61
C THR A 360 10.07 -13.67 -1.33
N VAL A 361 9.67 -12.48 -0.87
CA VAL A 361 8.26 -12.21 -0.56
C VAL A 361 7.40 -12.14 -1.81
N THR A 362 7.90 -11.54 -2.91
CA THR A 362 7.20 -11.57 -4.20
C THR A 362 7.00 -13.00 -4.69
N GLY A 363 8.05 -13.83 -4.69
CA GLY A 363 7.94 -15.24 -5.08
C GLY A 363 6.96 -16.02 -4.21
N ALA A 364 7.04 -15.84 -2.89
CA ALA A 364 6.16 -16.50 -1.93
C ALA A 364 4.68 -16.14 -2.15
N ILE A 365 4.34 -14.85 -2.24
CA ILE A 365 2.95 -14.41 -2.49
C ILE A 365 2.47 -14.87 -3.87
N LEU A 366 3.33 -14.76 -4.89
CA LEU A 366 2.98 -15.14 -6.27
C LEU A 366 2.61 -16.63 -6.34
N ILE A 367 3.38 -17.52 -5.70
CA ILE A 367 3.03 -18.95 -5.62
C ILE A 367 1.82 -19.15 -4.71
N ALA A 368 1.80 -18.52 -3.53
CA ALA A 368 0.73 -18.68 -2.55
C ALA A 368 -0.65 -18.21 -3.03
N LEU A 369 -0.72 -17.34 -4.04
CA LEU A 369 -1.98 -16.87 -4.62
C LEU A 369 -2.20 -17.35 -6.07
N GLY A 370 -1.14 -17.51 -6.85
CA GLY A 370 -1.21 -17.78 -8.29
C GLY A 370 -1.02 -19.23 -8.71
N ALA A 371 -0.39 -20.06 -7.88
CA ALA A 371 -0.20 -21.47 -8.23
C ALA A 371 -1.53 -22.23 -8.21
N PRO A 372 -1.76 -23.17 -9.15
CA PRO A 372 -2.91 -24.06 -9.12
C PRO A 372 -2.83 -25.07 -7.96
N PRO A 373 -3.96 -25.69 -7.57
CA PRO A 373 -5.31 -25.39 -8.05
C PRO A 373 -5.79 -24.06 -7.44
N THR A 374 -6.70 -23.37 -8.13
CA THR A 374 -7.43 -22.25 -7.49
C THR A 374 -8.44 -22.79 -6.49
N LEU A 375 -8.93 -21.98 -5.54
CA LEU A 375 -9.89 -22.47 -4.55
C LEU A 375 -11.22 -22.88 -5.20
N ALA A 376 -11.65 -22.13 -6.22
CA ALA A 376 -12.78 -22.46 -7.08
C ALA A 376 -12.56 -23.80 -7.81
N GLU A 377 -11.44 -23.96 -8.52
CA GLU A 377 -11.10 -25.21 -9.19
C GLU A 377 -11.03 -26.38 -8.20
N TRP A 378 -10.33 -26.20 -7.09
CA TRP A 378 -10.23 -27.19 -6.02
C TRP A 378 -11.61 -27.58 -5.49
N SER A 379 -12.51 -26.62 -5.29
CA SER A 379 -13.86 -26.90 -4.81
C SER A 379 -14.68 -27.72 -5.81
N LEU A 380 -14.47 -27.52 -7.12
CA LEU A 380 -15.24 -28.17 -8.17
C LEU A 380 -14.67 -29.54 -8.56
N THR A 381 -13.35 -29.67 -8.61
CA THR A 381 -12.65 -30.85 -9.14
C THR A 381 -11.94 -31.68 -8.07
N GLY A 382 -11.81 -31.15 -6.85
CA GLY A 382 -11.07 -31.81 -5.79
C GLY A 382 -11.71 -33.14 -5.38
N GLU A 383 -10.91 -34.19 -5.38
CA GLU A 383 -11.29 -35.48 -4.79
C GLU A 383 -11.19 -35.36 -3.26
N TYR A 384 -12.23 -34.83 -2.61
CA TYR A 384 -12.29 -34.71 -1.15
C TYR A 384 -13.62 -35.22 -0.61
N ARG A 385 -13.59 -35.63 0.66
CA ARG A 385 -14.82 -35.93 1.39
C ARG A 385 -15.30 -34.64 2.03
N THR A 386 -16.51 -34.23 1.70
CA THR A 386 -17.19 -33.21 2.47
C THR A 386 -17.52 -33.81 3.83
N GLN A 387 -16.94 -33.25 4.89
CA GLN A 387 -17.39 -33.61 6.22
C GLN A 387 -18.79 -33.02 6.38
N ILE A 388 -19.81 -33.88 6.45
CA ILE A 388 -21.14 -33.43 6.89
C ILE A 388 -20.97 -33.08 8.35
N ARG A 389 -20.63 -31.82 8.63
CA ARG A 389 -20.68 -31.28 9.98
C ARG A 389 -22.12 -31.47 10.40
N ARG A 390 -22.37 -32.39 11.35
CA ARG A 390 -23.66 -32.49 12.06
C ARG A 390 -23.81 -31.21 12.90
N GLN A 391 -23.85 -30.04 12.27
CA GLN A 391 -24.44 -28.86 12.87
C GLN A 391 -25.87 -29.26 13.18
N GLY A 392 -26.20 -29.29 14.46
CA GLY A 392 -27.31 -30.04 15.01
C GLY A 392 -28.51 -30.06 14.07
N LEU A 393 -28.84 -31.25 13.56
CA LEU A 393 -30.24 -31.61 13.44
C LEU A 393 -30.81 -31.33 14.82
N ARG A 394 -31.38 -30.12 14.97
CA ARG A 394 -32.12 -29.67 16.14
C ARG A 394 -33.02 -30.85 16.49
N LYS A 395 -32.83 -31.45 17.66
CA LYS A 395 -33.66 -32.58 18.13
C LYS A 395 -35.15 -32.24 18.04
N ASP A 396 -35.46 -30.96 18.03
CA ASP A 396 -36.74 -30.30 17.85
C ASP A 396 -37.49 -30.78 16.58
N TRP A 397 -36.79 -31.16 15.49
CA TRP A 397 -37.43 -31.70 14.28
C TRP A 397 -37.85 -33.17 14.38
N VAL A 398 -37.40 -33.88 15.43
CA VAL A 398 -37.77 -35.29 15.68
C VAL A 398 -38.98 -35.39 16.63
N GLN A 399 -39.44 -34.29 17.24
CA GLN A 399 -40.61 -34.28 18.15
C GLN A 399 -41.90 -33.75 17.51
N ALA A 400 -41.91 -33.41 16.21
CA ALA A 400 -43.06 -32.84 15.51
C ALA A 400 -43.76 -33.82 14.54
N GLY A 401 -43.47 -35.12 14.62
CA GLY A 401 -44.19 -36.20 13.94
C GLY A 401 -44.33 -37.38 14.87
#